data_AF-A0A0B4XRC2-F1
#
_entry.id   AF-A0A0B4XRC2-F1
#
_cell.length_a   1.000
_cell.length_b   1.000
_cell.length_c   1.000
_cell.angle_alpha   90.00
_cell.angle_beta   90.00
_cell.angle_gamma   90.00
#
_symmetry.space_group_name_H-M   'P 1'
#
loop_
_entity.id
_entity.type
_entity.pdbx_description
1 polymer ?
#
loop_
_entity_poly.entity_id
_entity_poly.type
_entity_poly.pdbx_seq_one_letter_code
_entity_poly.pdbx_strand_id
1 'polypeptide(L)'
;MKLTTREYWLYEGAPTSPLIANMIFGQHEADLVEEYIRQEITYTRFVDDITISSPRKMEDQKLGSIIRQIYGMLLNKGLQPNRKKQKVYIGAGRGNVHAIITRRGRVHYEKSRRKQIKLEAYNLLKSAEETGRDTDEYRSRYNSILGKLSMMRRLHPQEAQREIDKLIEMAPLKGA
;
A
#
# COMPACT_ATOMS: atom_id res chain seq x y z
N MET A 1 4.00 19.09 22.62
CA MET A 1 4.50 18.60 21.32
C MET A 1 4.86 19.81 20.47
N LYS A 2 6.11 19.94 19.99
CA LYS A 2 6.53 21.04 19.10
C LYS A 2 6.43 20.58 17.65
N LEU A 3 5.64 21.30 16.85
CA LEU A 3 5.55 21.08 15.39
C LEU A 3 6.82 21.64 14.75
N THR A 4 7.52 20.83 13.96
CA THR A 4 8.71 21.27 13.21
C THR A 4 8.44 21.14 11.72
N THR A 5 8.44 22.28 11.04
CA THR A 5 8.43 22.42 9.58
C THR A 5 9.71 23.15 9.18
N ARG A 6 10.28 22.87 8.01
CA ARG A 6 11.41 23.65 7.48
C ARG A 6 10.89 24.48 6.31
N GLU A 7 10.98 25.80 6.42
CA GLU A 7 10.55 26.75 5.39
C GLU A 7 9.08 26.55 4.93
N TYR A 8 8.19 26.15 5.84
CA TYR A 8 6.78 25.80 5.56
C TYR A 8 6.57 24.52 4.72
N TRP A 9 7.61 23.73 4.50
CA TRP A 9 7.55 22.45 3.79
C TRP A 9 7.65 21.25 4.73
N LEU A 10 6.97 20.17 4.34
CA LEU A 10 7.16 18.84 4.89
C LEU A 10 8.21 18.11 4.05
N TYR A 11 9.28 17.66 4.69
CA TYR A 11 10.30 16.85 4.04
C TYR A 11 9.87 15.38 4.05
N GLU A 12 10.08 14.71 2.93
CA GLU A 12 9.93 13.26 2.84
C GLU A 12 10.94 12.60 3.79
N GLY A 13 10.46 11.68 4.64
CA GLY A 13 11.29 10.99 5.64
C GLY A 13 11.44 11.70 6.98
N ALA A 14 10.92 12.92 7.17
CA ALA A 14 10.88 13.52 8.51
C ALA A 14 9.81 12.81 9.38
N PRO A 15 10.14 12.41 10.63
CA PRO A 15 9.25 11.61 11.47
C PRO A 15 7.96 12.37 11.87
N THR A 16 7.97 13.70 11.79
CA THR A 16 6.81 14.55 12.07
C THR A 16 5.87 14.72 10.88
N SER A 17 6.34 14.49 9.65
CA SER A 17 5.54 14.74 8.43
C SER A 17 4.23 13.96 8.39
N PRO A 18 4.17 12.65 8.72
CA PRO A 18 2.90 11.91 8.70
C PRO A 18 1.88 12.45 9.70
N LEU A 19 2.35 12.87 10.88
CA LEU A 19 1.50 13.42 11.92
C LEU A 19 0.95 14.79 11.51
N ILE A 20 1.78 15.65 10.93
CA ILE A 20 1.37 16.97 10.43
C ILE A 20 0.36 16.82 9.30
N ALA A 21 0.59 15.91 8.34
CA ALA A 21 -0.38 15.63 7.29
C ALA A 21 -1.75 15.25 7.88
N ASN A 22 -1.77 14.32 8.84
CA ASN A 22 -3.01 13.90 9.51
C ASN A 22 -3.74 15.06 10.21
N MET A 23 -3.01 15.96 10.88
CA MET A 23 -3.60 17.13 11.54
C MET A 23 -4.19 18.13 10.54
N ILE A 24 -3.52 18.36 9.40
CA ILE A 24 -4.02 19.27 8.36
C ILE A 24 -5.36 18.75 7.81
N PHE A 25 -5.46 17.46 7.52
CA PHE A 25 -6.69 16.88 6.96
C PHE A 25 -7.83 16.79 7.99
N GLY A 26 -7.53 16.41 9.23
CA GLY A 26 -8.54 16.05 10.24
C GLY A 26 -9.62 17.10 10.52
N GLN A 27 -9.34 18.40 10.35
CA GLN A 27 -10.30 19.48 10.67
C GLN A 27 -11.53 19.55 9.75
N HIS A 28 -11.41 19.14 8.48
CA HIS A 28 -12.54 19.18 7.51
C HIS A 28 -12.84 17.80 6.93
N GLU A 29 -11.90 16.88 7.04
CA GLU A 29 -12.08 15.50 6.64
C GLU A 29 -13.12 14.79 7.51
N ALA A 30 -13.18 15.08 8.81
CA ALA A 30 -14.11 14.44 9.74
C ALA A 30 -15.58 14.61 9.31
N ASP A 31 -16.01 15.85 9.06
CA ASP A 31 -17.38 16.15 8.64
C ASP A 31 -17.75 15.45 7.31
N LEU A 32 -16.80 15.42 6.37
CA LEU A 32 -16.98 14.76 5.08
C LEU A 32 -17.09 13.23 5.25
N VAL A 33 -16.26 12.66 6.12
CA VAL A 33 -16.28 11.22 6.44
C VAL A 33 -17.60 10.83 7.09
N GLU A 34 -18.10 11.63 8.04
CA GLU A 34 -19.41 11.38 8.66
C GLU A 34 -20.55 11.40 7.63
N GLU A 35 -20.52 12.38 6.72
CA GLU A 35 -21.49 12.45 5.62
C GLU A 35 -21.43 11.23 4.70
N TYR A 36 -20.23 10.73 4.41
CA TYR A 36 -20.05 9.52 3.62
C TYR A 36 -20.53 8.26 4.34
N ILE A 37 -20.28 8.15 5.65
CA ILE A 37 -20.79 7.04 6.46
C ILE A 37 -22.32 6.99 6.40
N ARG A 38 -23.00 8.14 6.54
CA ARG A 38 -24.47 8.24 6.42
C ARG A 38 -25.01 7.78 5.06
N GLN A 39 -24.18 7.82 4.02
CA GLN A 39 -24.52 7.44 2.65
C GLN A 39 -24.04 6.02 2.27
N GLU A 40 -23.59 5.21 3.22
CA GLU A 40 -22.99 3.89 2.96
C GLU A 40 -21.73 3.96 2.05
N ILE A 41 -20.96 5.04 2.17
CA ILE A 41 -19.71 5.26 1.45
C ILE A 41 -18.54 5.12 2.43
N THR A 42 -17.57 4.27 2.07
CA THR A 42 -16.36 4.08 2.86
C THR A 42 -15.25 4.99 2.33
N TYR A 43 -14.78 5.87 3.20
CA TYR A 43 -13.61 6.70 3.00
C TYR A 43 -12.39 6.09 3.72
N THR A 44 -11.23 6.10 3.09
CA THR A 44 -9.97 5.70 3.72
C THR A 44 -8.85 6.57 3.19
N ARG A 45 -8.07 7.18 4.09
CA ARG A 45 -6.84 7.90 3.72
C ARG A 45 -5.63 7.21 4.32
N PHE A 46 -4.60 6.99 3.50
CA PHE A 46 -3.29 6.54 3.93
C PHE A 46 -2.25 7.60 3.54
N VAL A 47 -1.83 8.40 4.52
CA VAL A 47 -1.01 9.61 4.31
C VAL A 47 -1.72 10.56 3.32
N ASP A 48 -1.28 10.63 2.06
CA ASP A 48 -1.85 11.50 1.02
C ASP A 48 -2.80 10.75 0.07
N ASP A 49 -2.80 9.42 0.12
CA ASP A 49 -3.61 8.59 -0.77
C ASP A 49 -5.03 8.43 -0.20
N ILE A 50 -6.00 9.00 -0.90
CA ILE A 50 -7.43 8.91 -0.57
C ILE A 50 -8.08 7.82 -1.43
N THR A 51 -8.76 6.89 -0.78
CA THR A 51 -9.57 5.84 -1.42
C THR A 51 -11.02 5.95 -0.96
N ILE A 52 -11.94 5.92 -1.93
CA ILE A 52 -13.38 5.94 -1.67
C ILE A 52 -13.99 4.69 -2.32
N SER A 53 -14.85 4.00 -1.58
CA SER A 53 -15.53 2.81 -2.07
C SER A 53 -16.98 2.76 -1.58
N SER A 54 -17.83 2.04 -2.31
CA SER A 54 -19.21 1.78 -1.92
C SER A 54 -19.60 0.36 -2.34
N PRO A 55 -20.45 -0.33 -1.56
CA PRO A 55 -20.96 -1.65 -1.92
C PRO A 55 -21.92 -1.61 -3.12
N ARG A 56 -22.52 -0.44 -3.40
CA ARG A 56 -23.49 -0.26 -4.49
C ARG A 56 -22.86 0.55 -5.62
N LYS A 57 -23.35 0.33 -6.85
CA LYS A 57 -22.97 1.16 -7.98
C LYS A 57 -23.48 2.58 -7.74
N MET A 58 -22.58 3.55 -7.79
CA MET A 58 -22.95 4.97 -7.73
C MET A 58 -23.41 5.45 -9.10
N GLU A 59 -24.39 6.35 -9.09
CA GLU A 59 -24.77 7.13 -10.26
C GLU A 59 -23.68 8.15 -10.61
N ASP A 60 -23.55 8.48 -11.90
CA ASP A 60 -22.49 9.38 -12.39
C ASP A 60 -22.56 10.77 -11.74
N GLN A 61 -23.78 11.27 -11.49
CA GLN A 61 -23.99 12.54 -10.80
C GLN A 61 -23.45 12.51 -9.36
N LYS A 62 -23.70 11.41 -8.64
CA LYS A 62 -23.24 11.19 -7.27
C LYS A 62 -21.72 11.08 -7.22
N LEU A 63 -21.13 10.29 -8.13
CA LEU A 63 -19.69 10.17 -8.30
C LEU A 63 -19.04 11.53 -8.57
N GLY A 64 -19.60 12.31 -9.49
CA GLY A 64 -19.14 13.66 -9.78
C GLY A 64 -19.21 14.58 -8.55
N SER A 65 -20.26 14.47 -7.73
CA SER A 65 -20.39 15.21 -6.47
C SER A 65 -19.29 14.86 -5.47
N ILE A 66 -19.01 13.57 -5.26
CA ILE A 66 -17.96 13.09 -4.37
C ILE A 66 -16.59 13.60 -4.83
N ILE A 67 -16.28 13.49 -6.12
CA ILE A 67 -15.01 13.99 -6.67
C ILE A 67 -14.89 15.50 -6.40
N ARG A 68 -15.94 16.29 -6.62
CA ARG A 68 -15.93 17.73 -6.34
C ARG A 68 -15.72 18.05 -4.87
N GLN A 69 -16.39 17.34 -3.96
CA GLN A 69 -16.23 17.54 -2.52
C GLN A 69 -14.81 17.26 -2.06
N ILE A 70 -14.20 16.16 -2.53
CA ILE A 70 -12.81 15.83 -2.23
C ILE A 70 -11.85 16.88 -2.79
N TYR A 71 -12.01 17.26 -4.05
CA TYR A 71 -11.18 18.29 -4.65
C TYR A 71 -11.33 19.62 -3.91
N GLY A 72 -12.55 19.99 -3.53
CA GLY A 72 -12.82 21.18 -2.71
C GLY A 72 -12.11 21.13 -1.36
N MET A 73 -12.20 20.01 -0.65
CA MET A 73 -11.49 19.79 0.62
C MET A 73 -9.97 19.96 0.46
N LEU A 74 -9.39 19.38 -0.59
CA LEU A 74 -7.95 19.48 -0.88
C LEU A 74 -7.54 20.91 -1.22
N LEU A 75 -8.29 21.58 -2.11
CA LEU A 75 -8.02 22.94 -2.55
C LEU A 75 -8.15 23.95 -1.41
N ASN A 76 -9.11 23.76 -0.50
CA ASN A 76 -9.28 24.59 0.70
C ASN A 76 -8.08 24.53 1.66
N LYS A 77 -7.25 23.47 1.56
CA LYS A 77 -5.98 23.33 2.30
C LYS A 77 -4.77 23.77 1.47
N GLY A 78 -4.97 24.37 0.29
CA GLY A 78 -3.91 24.79 -0.61
C GLY A 78 -3.25 23.66 -1.38
N LEU A 79 -3.82 22.45 -1.37
CA LEU A 79 -3.26 21.28 -2.04
C LEU A 79 -3.78 21.18 -3.48
N GLN A 80 -2.91 20.71 -4.39
CA GLN A 80 -3.25 20.50 -5.79
C GLN A 80 -3.39 19.00 -6.10
N PRO A 81 -4.62 18.47 -6.24
CA PRO A 81 -4.83 17.06 -6.57
C PRO A 81 -4.27 16.70 -7.94
N ASN A 82 -3.54 15.59 -8.03
CA ASN A 82 -2.99 15.09 -9.29
C ASN A 82 -4.06 14.33 -10.09
N ARG A 83 -4.71 15.02 -11.03
CA ARG A 83 -5.75 14.46 -11.91
C ARG A 83 -5.32 13.22 -12.68
N LYS A 84 -4.03 13.11 -13.07
CA LYS A 84 -3.51 11.93 -13.80
C LYS A 84 -3.51 10.66 -12.93
N LYS A 85 -3.39 10.82 -11.61
CA LYS A 85 -3.41 9.71 -10.65
C LYS A 85 -4.82 9.31 -10.22
N GLN A 86 -5.84 10.15 -10.47
CA GLN A 86 -7.23 9.81 -10.17
C GLN A 86 -7.68 8.62 -11.03
N LYS A 87 -8.20 7.58 -10.38
CA LYS A 87 -8.77 6.41 -11.03
C LYS A 87 -10.13 6.11 -10.45
N VAL A 88 -11.09 5.78 -11.31
CA VAL A 88 -12.42 5.33 -10.92
C VAL A 88 -12.61 3.92 -11.45
N TYR A 89 -13.00 3.02 -10.57
CA TYR A 89 -13.29 1.63 -10.91
C TYR A 89 -14.77 1.35 -10.64
N ILE A 90 -15.52 0.95 -11.66
CA ILE A 90 -16.97 0.71 -11.56
C ILE A 90 -17.25 -0.79 -11.74
N GLY A 91 -18.12 -1.34 -10.89
CA GLY A 91 -18.60 -2.73 -10.97
C GLY A 91 -17.56 -3.77 -10.57
N ALA A 92 -17.66 -4.98 -11.12
CA ALA A 92 -16.78 -6.12 -10.82
C ALA A 92 -15.36 -6.01 -11.44
N GLY A 93 -14.96 -4.81 -11.87
CA GLY A 93 -13.69 -4.51 -12.50
C GLY A 93 -12.49 -4.74 -11.59
N ARG A 94 -11.30 -4.71 -12.19
CA ARG A 94 -10.02 -4.81 -11.48
C ARG A 94 -9.60 -3.42 -10.99
N GLY A 95 -9.75 -3.15 -9.70
CA GLY A 95 -9.17 -1.99 -9.05
C GLY A 95 -7.71 -2.24 -8.66
N ASN A 96 -6.92 -1.19 -8.53
CA ASN A 96 -5.59 -1.23 -7.93
C ASN A 96 -5.51 -0.11 -6.89
N VAL A 97 -5.41 -0.48 -5.62
CA VAL A 97 -5.30 0.41 -4.47
C VAL A 97 -4.00 0.05 -3.76
N HIS A 98 -3.04 0.97 -3.68
CA HIS A 98 -1.74 0.74 -3.03
C HIS A 98 -1.00 -0.53 -3.51
N ALA A 99 -0.98 -0.77 -4.83
CA ALA A 99 -0.40 -1.98 -5.44
C ALA A 99 -1.06 -3.32 -5.01
N ILE A 100 -2.25 -3.25 -4.41
CA ILE A 100 -3.14 -4.37 -4.14
C ILE A 100 -4.29 -4.31 -5.14
N ILE A 101 -4.51 -5.41 -5.84
CA ILE A 101 -5.63 -5.56 -6.76
C ILE A 101 -6.88 -5.87 -5.95
N THR A 102 -7.94 -5.12 -6.20
CA THR A 102 -9.28 -5.39 -5.69
C THR A 102 -10.15 -5.90 -6.83
N ARG A 103 -10.76 -7.08 -6.69
CA ARG A 103 -11.71 -7.61 -7.68
C ARG A 103 -12.78 -8.45 -6.99
N ARG A 104 -14.06 -8.09 -7.16
CA ARG A 104 -15.21 -8.81 -6.57
C ARG A 104 -15.05 -9.09 -5.07
N GLY A 105 -14.67 -8.08 -4.30
CA GLY A 105 -14.45 -8.20 -2.84
C GLY A 105 -13.18 -8.99 -2.44
N ARG A 106 -12.38 -9.47 -3.39
CA ARG A 106 -11.11 -10.15 -3.13
C ARG A 106 -9.93 -9.22 -3.35
N VAL A 107 -8.96 -9.30 -2.46
CA VAL A 107 -7.69 -8.58 -2.52
C VAL A 107 -6.56 -9.51 -2.94
N HIS A 108 -5.73 -9.07 -3.89
CA HIS A 108 -4.64 -9.86 -4.43
C HIS A 108 -3.42 -9.00 -4.72
N TYR A 109 -2.22 -9.50 -4.44
CA TYR A 109 -1.02 -8.99 -5.13
C TYR A 109 -1.09 -9.19 -6.64
N GLU A 110 -0.47 -8.24 -7.35
CA GLU A 110 -0.25 -8.35 -8.78
C GLU A 110 0.55 -9.60 -9.16
N LYS A 111 0.14 -10.26 -10.25
CA LYS A 111 0.77 -11.50 -10.72
C LYS A 111 2.26 -11.29 -11.02
N SER A 112 2.64 -10.14 -11.59
CA SER A 112 4.05 -9.76 -11.83
C SER A 112 4.83 -9.68 -10.52
N ARG A 113 4.29 -8.99 -9.50
CA ARG A 113 4.90 -8.89 -8.17
C ARG A 113 5.08 -10.26 -7.52
N ARG A 114 4.08 -11.14 -7.58
CA ARG A 114 4.21 -12.52 -7.07
C ARG A 114 5.30 -13.29 -7.82
N LYS A 115 5.35 -13.17 -9.15
CA LYS A 115 6.38 -13.82 -9.98
C LYS A 115 7.79 -13.30 -9.61
N GLN A 116 7.94 -12.00 -9.40
CA GLN A 116 9.19 -11.38 -9.00
C GLN A 116 9.68 -11.89 -7.65
N ILE A 117 8.82 -11.92 -6.62
CA ILE A 117 9.19 -12.43 -5.28
C ILE A 117 9.67 -13.88 -5.37
N LYS A 118 8.97 -14.72 -6.15
CA LYS A 118 9.37 -16.12 -6.37
C LYS A 118 10.68 -16.25 -7.13
N LEU A 119 10.92 -15.39 -8.12
CA LEU A 119 12.18 -15.36 -8.85
C LEU A 119 13.35 -14.95 -7.94
N GLU A 120 13.15 -13.95 -7.08
CA GLU A 120 14.16 -13.55 -6.10
C GLU A 120 14.48 -14.69 -5.13
N ALA A 121 13.46 -15.39 -4.63
CA ALA A 121 13.65 -16.57 -3.78
C ALA A 121 14.44 -17.65 -4.52
N TYR A 122 14.04 -18.00 -5.74
CA TYR A 122 14.76 -18.96 -6.58
C TYR A 122 16.23 -18.56 -6.81
N ASN A 123 16.49 -17.30 -7.14
CA ASN A 123 17.85 -16.82 -7.36
C ASN A 123 18.70 -16.85 -6.08
N LEU A 124 18.09 -16.63 -4.92
CA LEU A 124 18.79 -16.78 -3.63
C LEU A 124 19.18 -18.24 -3.38
N LEU A 125 18.28 -19.19 -3.66
CA LEU A 125 18.59 -20.62 -3.55
C LEU A 125 19.78 -20.99 -4.45
N LYS A 126 19.77 -20.52 -5.70
CA LYS A 126 20.87 -20.77 -6.63
C LYS A 126 22.19 -20.15 -6.14
N SER A 127 22.17 -18.90 -5.65
CA SER A 127 23.39 -18.27 -5.12
C SER A 127 23.95 -18.97 -3.88
N ALA A 128 23.10 -19.68 -3.11
CA ALA A 128 23.57 -20.44 -1.95
C ALA A 128 24.55 -21.55 -2.34
N GLU A 129 24.37 -22.15 -3.52
CA GLU A 129 25.26 -23.19 -4.08
C GLU A 129 26.58 -22.59 -4.59
N GLU A 130 26.54 -21.36 -5.11
CA GLU A 130 27.70 -20.71 -5.74
C GLU A 130 28.60 -19.98 -4.73
N THR A 131 28.01 -19.26 -3.76
CA THR A 131 28.74 -18.34 -2.87
C THR A 131 28.66 -18.70 -1.38
N GLY A 132 27.92 -19.76 -1.02
CA GLY A 132 27.69 -20.13 0.37
C GLY A 132 26.61 -19.32 1.08
N ARG A 133 26.36 -19.67 2.36
CA ARG A 133 25.20 -19.23 3.18
C ARG A 133 25.60 -18.49 4.48
N ASP A 134 26.89 -18.29 4.69
CA ASP A 134 27.50 -17.74 5.91
C ASP A 134 27.78 -16.23 5.84
N THR A 135 27.69 -15.64 4.66
CA THR A 135 27.92 -14.21 4.45
C THR A 135 26.77 -13.34 4.97
N ASP A 136 27.11 -12.12 5.42
CA ASP A 136 26.11 -11.13 5.83
C ASP A 136 25.24 -10.66 4.66
N GLU A 137 25.79 -10.63 3.44
CA GLU A 137 25.01 -10.32 2.24
C GLU A 137 23.91 -11.37 2.02
N TYR A 138 24.26 -12.66 2.11
CA TYR A 138 23.29 -13.74 1.99
C TYR A 138 22.19 -13.62 3.06
N ARG A 139 22.58 -13.39 4.31
CA ARG A 139 21.65 -13.21 5.44
C ARG A 139 20.70 -12.03 5.22
N SER A 140 21.21 -10.90 4.75
CA SER A 140 20.42 -9.71 4.43
C SER A 140 19.40 -9.99 3.31
N ARG A 141 19.84 -10.62 2.21
CA ARG A 141 18.98 -11.00 1.09
C ARG A 141 17.92 -12.02 1.53
N TYR A 142 18.30 -13.02 2.33
CA TYR A 142 17.40 -14.00 2.92
C TYR A 142 16.29 -13.33 3.74
N ASN A 143 16.65 -12.45 4.67
CA ASN A 143 15.69 -11.76 5.53
C ASN A 143 14.74 -10.87 4.72
N SER A 144 15.26 -10.17 3.70
CA SER A 144 14.45 -9.35 2.79
C SER A 144 13.41 -10.19 2.04
N ILE A 145 13.84 -11.32 1.46
CA ILE A 145 12.95 -12.23 0.72
C ILE A 145 11.92 -12.88 1.66
N LEU A 146 12.32 -13.31 2.85
CA LEU A 146 11.42 -13.86 3.86
C LEU A 146 10.35 -12.84 4.28
N GLY A 147 10.72 -11.57 4.45
CA GLY A 147 9.80 -10.47 4.69
C GLY A 147 8.78 -10.30 3.55
N LYS A 148 9.26 -10.30 2.30
CA LYS A 148 8.39 -10.22 1.10
C LYS A 148 7.42 -11.41 1.00
N LEU A 149 7.88 -12.63 1.24
CA LEU A 149 7.05 -13.84 1.25
C LEU A 149 6.04 -13.83 2.40
N SER A 150 6.43 -13.36 3.58
CA SER A 150 5.53 -13.21 4.73
C SER A 150 4.40 -12.23 4.44
N MET A 151 4.70 -11.10 3.78
CA MET A 151 3.67 -10.19 3.28
C MET A 151 2.78 -10.89 2.23
N MET A 152 3.37 -11.63 1.28
CA MET A 152 2.62 -12.40 0.27
C MET A 152 1.64 -13.39 0.90
N ARG A 153 2.05 -14.06 1.99
CA ARG A 153 1.26 -15.06 2.72
C ARG A 153 -0.07 -14.51 3.25
N ARG A 154 -0.13 -13.22 3.59
CA ARG A 154 -1.38 -12.58 4.05
C ARG A 154 -2.51 -12.64 3.03
N LEU A 155 -2.19 -12.62 1.73
CA LEU A 155 -3.16 -12.63 0.64
C LEU A 155 -3.17 -13.93 -0.18
N HIS A 156 -2.05 -14.67 -0.18
CA HIS A 156 -1.86 -15.90 -0.94
C HIS A 156 -1.17 -16.97 -0.07
N PRO A 157 -1.87 -17.51 0.96
CA PRO A 157 -1.24 -18.30 2.00
C PRO A 157 -0.59 -19.57 1.46
N GLN A 158 -1.29 -20.34 0.63
CA GLN A 158 -0.77 -21.59 0.07
C GLN A 158 0.42 -21.37 -0.87
N GLU A 159 0.34 -20.36 -1.76
CA GLU A 159 1.41 -20.05 -2.70
C GLU A 159 2.67 -19.57 -1.97
N ALA A 160 2.52 -18.71 -0.96
CA ALA A 160 3.64 -18.19 -0.19
C ALA A 160 4.25 -19.25 0.71
N GLN A 161 3.45 -20.08 1.37
CA GLN A 161 3.95 -21.08 2.30
C GLN A 161 4.88 -22.08 1.59
N ARG A 162 4.51 -22.55 0.39
CA ARG A 162 5.36 -23.43 -0.42
C ARG A 162 6.76 -22.85 -0.70
N GLU A 163 6.86 -21.54 -0.90
CA GLU A 163 8.13 -20.88 -1.16
C GLU A 163 8.90 -20.59 0.14
N ILE A 164 8.19 -20.32 1.24
CA ILE A 164 8.77 -20.20 2.57
C ILE A 164 9.38 -21.53 3.02
N ASP A 165 8.69 -22.65 2.80
CA ASP A 165 9.16 -23.98 3.20
C ASP A 165 10.50 -24.31 2.51
N LYS A 166 10.59 -24.09 1.20
CA LYS A 166 11.85 -24.21 0.43
C LYS A 166 12.93 -23.27 0.94
N LEU A 167 12.56 -22.04 1.29
CA LEU A 167 13.51 -21.02 1.73
C LEU A 167 14.10 -21.38 3.11
N ILE A 168 13.30 -21.92 4.03
CA ILE A 168 13.73 -22.28 5.39
C ILE A 168 14.82 -23.37 5.38
N GLU A 169 14.74 -24.35 4.49
CA GLU A 169 15.81 -25.33 4.28
C GLU A 169 17.16 -24.65 3.95
N MET A 170 17.08 -23.47 3.35
CA MET A 170 18.20 -22.62 2.96
C MET A 170 18.50 -21.47 3.95
N ALA A 171 18.08 -21.56 5.22
CA ALA A 171 18.41 -20.58 6.26
C ALA A 171 19.91 -20.21 6.34
N PRO A 172 20.29 -18.95 6.62
CA PRO A 172 21.68 -18.55 6.75
C PRO A 172 22.40 -19.39 7.82
N LEU A 173 23.62 -19.82 7.53
CA LEU A 173 24.44 -20.48 8.54
C LEU A 173 24.90 -19.44 9.57
N LYS A 174 25.08 -19.87 10.82
CA LYS A 174 25.72 -19.00 11.82
C LYS A 174 27.13 -18.72 11.31
N GLY A 175 27.49 -17.43 11.22
CA GLY A 175 28.87 -17.05 10.91
C GLY A 175 29.80 -17.66 11.95
N ALA A 176 30.95 -18.15 11.49
CA ALA A 176 32.04 -18.58 12.36
C ALA A 176 32.52 -17.43 13.25
#